data_AF-A0A7V1U7V5-F1
#
_entry.id   AF-A0A7V1U7V5-F1
#
_cell.length_a   1.000
_cell.length_b   1.000
_cell.length_c   1.000
_cell.angle_alpha   90.00
_cell.angle_beta   90.00
_cell.angle_gamma   90.00
#
_symmetry.space_group_name_H-M   'P 1'
#
loop_
_entity.id
_entity.type
_entity.pdbx_description
1 polymer ?
#
loop_
_entity_poly.entity_id
_entity_poly.type
_entity_poly.pdbx_seq_one_letter_code
_entity_poly.pdbx_strand_id
1 'polypeptide(L)'
;MTYAELRRPYSVEHVCGMVRRVFEGRVVFHDGDEEVAPGVTVHRVGGHAKGIQCVRVATARGPVVLASDTAHYYENVLDYRPFLVVHDVEATLRGYDRLRALAGAVDRIVPGHDPLVMERYPAPDARLEGVVVRLDVPPRT
;
A
#
# COMPACT_ATOMS: atom_id res chain seq x y z
N MET A 1 22.14 -10.51 3.18
CA MET A 1 21.12 -11.56 2.94
C MET A 1 21.78 -12.77 2.28
N THR A 2 22.22 -13.74 3.08
CA THR A 2 22.96 -14.93 2.59
C THR A 2 22.03 -16.11 2.26
N TYR A 3 20.84 -16.16 2.86
CA TYR A 3 19.81 -17.17 2.58
C TYR A 3 19.05 -16.85 1.28
N ALA A 4 18.81 -17.87 0.45
CA ALA A 4 18.14 -17.72 -0.85
C ALA A 4 16.69 -17.20 -0.71
N GLU A 5 15.95 -17.70 0.26
CA GLU A 5 14.56 -17.27 0.52
C GLU A 5 14.45 -15.77 0.80
N LEU A 6 15.41 -15.20 1.54
CA LEU A 6 15.43 -13.76 1.82
C LEU A 6 15.77 -12.91 0.58
N ARG A 7 16.39 -13.50 -0.46
CA ARG A 7 16.70 -12.80 -1.72
C ARG A 7 15.58 -12.91 -2.74
N ARG A 8 14.72 -13.92 -2.64
CA ARG A 8 13.65 -14.21 -3.60
C ARG A 8 12.77 -13.02 -3.99
N PRO A 9 12.37 -12.09 -3.10
CA PRO A 9 11.52 -10.95 -3.48
C PRO A 9 12.31 -9.79 -4.12
N TYR A 10 13.63 -9.89 -4.26
CA TYR A 10 14.49 -8.84 -4.79
C TYR A 10 15.18 -9.27 -6.09
N SER A 11 15.08 -8.46 -7.14
CA SER A 11 15.94 -8.61 -8.33
C SER A 11 17.21 -7.76 -8.17
N VAL A 12 18.33 -8.28 -8.67
CA VAL A 12 19.62 -7.58 -8.63
C VAL A 12 19.52 -6.27 -9.42
N GLU A 13 18.84 -6.31 -10.56
CA GLU A 13 18.66 -5.19 -11.47
C GLU A 13 17.87 -4.05 -10.80
N HIS A 14 16.78 -4.35 -10.08
CA HIS A 14 16.02 -3.33 -9.36
C HIS A 14 16.80 -2.74 -8.18
N VAL A 15 17.54 -3.57 -7.43
CA VAL A 15 18.39 -3.09 -6.32
C VAL A 15 19.47 -2.15 -6.84
N CYS A 16 20.24 -2.57 -7.86
CA CYS A 16 21.27 -1.72 -8.46
C CYS A 16 20.66 -0.48 -9.12
N GLY A 17 19.47 -0.58 -9.71
CA GLY A 17 18.71 0.55 -10.24
C GLY A 17 18.44 1.60 -9.18
N MET A 18 17.90 1.22 -8.03
CA MET A 18 17.64 2.14 -6.92
C MET A 18 18.92 2.78 -6.37
N VAL A 19 20.02 2.02 -6.23
CA VAL A 19 21.31 2.59 -5.81
C VAL A 19 21.77 3.67 -6.80
N ARG A 20 21.69 3.43 -8.12
CA ARG A 20 22.04 4.46 -9.11
C ARG A 20 21.17 5.71 -8.96
N ARG A 21 19.86 5.57 -8.73
CA ARG A 21 18.96 6.72 -8.50
C ARG A 21 19.33 7.54 -7.27
N VAL A 22 19.88 6.92 -6.22
CA VAL A 22 20.44 7.64 -5.07
C VAL A 22 21.60 8.53 -5.49
N PHE A 23 22.57 7.98 -6.24
CA PHE A 23 23.72 8.76 -6.74
C PHE A 23 23.35 9.83 -7.77
N GLU A 24 22.25 9.64 -8.50
CA GLU A 24 21.69 10.66 -9.40
C GLU A 24 20.91 11.77 -8.66
N GLY A 25 20.77 11.71 -7.33
CA GLY A 25 19.99 12.67 -6.55
C GLY A 25 18.48 12.58 -6.76
N ARG A 26 17.99 11.41 -7.21
CA ARG A 26 16.57 11.17 -7.54
C ARG A 26 15.79 10.43 -6.45
N VAL A 27 16.36 10.28 -5.26
CA VAL A 27 15.76 9.56 -4.13
C VAL A 27 15.77 10.47 -2.91
N VAL A 28 14.61 10.56 -2.25
CA VAL A 28 14.44 11.16 -0.93
C VAL A 28 14.09 10.03 0.03
N PHE A 29 14.77 9.97 1.18
CA PHE A 29 14.52 8.96 2.19
C PHE A 29 13.58 9.52 3.25
N HIS A 30 12.62 8.69 3.65
CA HIS A 30 11.63 9.00 4.68
C HIS A 30 11.69 7.91 5.75
N ASP A 31 11.70 8.29 7.03
CA ASP A 31 11.59 7.35 8.15
C ASP A 31 10.36 7.68 9.00
N GLY A 32 9.35 6.82 8.92
CA GLY A 32 8.06 7.04 9.55
C GLY A 32 7.04 7.65 8.60
N ASP A 33 6.43 8.74 9.03
CA ASP A 33 5.32 9.40 8.35
C ASP A 33 5.77 10.73 7.76
N GLU A 34 5.42 11.00 6.50
CA GLU A 34 5.80 12.23 5.83
C GLU A 34 4.81 12.64 4.74
N GLU A 35 4.72 13.95 4.47
CA GLU A 35 3.97 14.49 3.34
C GLU A 35 4.88 14.63 2.11
N VAL A 36 4.58 13.88 1.05
CA VAL A 36 5.41 13.80 -0.16
C VAL A 36 4.89 14.69 -1.29
N ALA A 37 3.62 15.10 -1.19
CA ALA A 37 2.97 16.10 -2.04
C ALA A 37 1.74 16.64 -1.28
N PRO A 38 1.20 17.82 -1.65
CA PRO A 38 0.03 18.38 -0.96
C PRO A 38 -1.14 17.39 -0.86
N GLY A 39 -1.50 17.02 0.37
CA GLY A 39 -2.57 16.06 0.64
C GLY A 39 -2.22 14.59 0.39
N VAL A 40 -0.95 14.26 0.13
CA VAL A 40 -0.43 12.90 -0.07
C VAL A 40 0.64 12.61 0.98
N THR A 41 0.32 11.70 1.89
CA THR A 41 1.24 11.29 2.97
C THR A 41 1.60 9.82 2.85
N VAL A 42 2.84 9.49 3.18
CA VAL A 42 3.30 8.10 3.35
C VAL A 42 3.35 7.78 4.83
N HIS A 43 3.04 6.54 5.20
CA HIS A 43 3.07 6.10 6.58
C HIS A 43 3.74 4.74 6.71
N ARG A 44 4.71 4.63 7.60
CA ARG A 44 5.34 3.34 7.91
C ARG A 44 4.37 2.45 8.68
N VAL A 45 4.18 1.21 8.20
CA VAL A 45 3.24 0.24 8.78
C VAL A 45 3.95 -1.02 9.26
N GLY A 46 5.04 -1.42 8.59
CA GLY A 46 5.84 -2.60 8.96
C GLY A 46 5.17 -3.94 8.64
N GLY A 47 5.82 -5.04 9.02
CA GLY A 47 5.27 -6.38 8.91
C GLY A 47 5.52 -7.09 7.59
N HIS A 48 4.96 -6.62 6.46
CA HIS A 48 5.19 -7.27 5.16
C HIS A 48 6.66 -7.19 4.73
N ALA A 49 7.24 -5.99 4.81
CA ALA A 49 8.67 -5.75 4.64
C ALA A 49 9.15 -4.73 5.68
N LYS A 50 10.47 -4.71 5.94
CA LYS A 50 11.10 -3.88 6.99
C LYS A 50 10.77 -2.37 6.90
N GLY A 51 10.59 -1.89 5.67
CA GLY A 51 10.30 -0.49 5.37
C GLY A 51 8.99 -0.30 4.59
N ILE A 52 8.03 -1.23 4.67
CA ILE A 52 6.76 -1.08 3.94
C ILE A 52 5.99 0.13 4.46
N GLN A 53 5.48 0.92 3.52
CA GLN A 53 4.65 2.10 3.78
C GLN A 53 3.32 1.97 3.03
N CYS A 54 2.24 2.47 3.63
CA CYS A 54 1.01 2.76 2.90
C CYS A 54 0.98 4.22 2.49
N VAL A 55 0.17 4.56 1.48
CA VAL A 55 -0.06 5.94 1.06
C VAL A 55 -1.45 6.36 1.52
N ARG A 56 -1.57 7.55 2.08
CA ARG A 56 -2.85 8.18 2.43
C ARG A 56 -3.03 9.43 1.57
N VAL A 57 -4.17 9.50 0.91
CA VAL A 57 -4.52 10.59 -0.01
C VAL A 57 -5.77 11.30 0.49
N ALA A 58 -5.70 12.61 0.67
CA ALA A 58 -6.87 13.43 0.98
C ALA A 58 -7.79 13.50 -0.24
N THR A 59 -9.06 13.12 -0.06
CA THR A 59 -10.09 13.19 -1.13
C THR A 59 -11.38 13.80 -0.60
N ALA A 60 -12.30 14.16 -1.49
CA ALA A 60 -13.60 14.73 -1.12
C ALA A 60 -14.45 13.78 -0.26
N ARG A 61 -14.29 12.46 -0.38
CA ARG A 61 -15.02 11.47 0.45
C ARG A 61 -14.31 11.13 1.78
N GLY A 62 -13.25 11.85 2.12
CA GLY A 62 -12.35 11.57 3.24
C GLY A 62 -11.02 10.98 2.80
N PRO A 63 -10.10 10.69 3.74
CA PRO A 63 -8.80 10.14 3.40
C PRO A 63 -8.91 8.71 2.88
N VAL A 64 -8.39 8.46 1.69
CA VAL A 64 -8.25 7.11 1.11
C VAL A 64 -6.86 6.59 1.46
N VAL A 65 -6.79 5.36 1.97
CA VAL A 65 -5.53 4.68 2.29
C VAL A 65 -5.28 3.59 1.25
N LEU A 66 -4.26 3.78 0.44
CA LEU A 66 -3.72 2.77 -0.46
C LEU A 66 -2.79 1.88 0.35
N ALA A 67 -3.30 0.72 0.76
CA ALA A 67 -2.59 -0.20 1.64
C ALA A 67 -1.41 -0.88 0.91
N SER A 68 -1.51 -1.11 -0.40
CA SER A 68 -0.51 -1.89 -1.15
C SER A 68 -0.25 -3.23 -0.43
N ASP A 69 0.99 -3.69 -0.33
CA ASP A 69 1.31 -4.97 0.31
C ASP A 69 1.18 -4.96 1.85
N THR A 70 0.85 -3.82 2.47
CA THR A 70 0.47 -3.83 3.90
C THR A 70 -0.81 -4.65 4.12
N ALA A 71 -1.71 -4.70 3.13
CA ALA A 71 -2.87 -5.58 3.07
C ALA A 71 -3.17 -5.97 1.62
N HIS A 72 -3.05 -7.26 1.29
CA HIS A 72 -3.20 -7.76 -0.07
C HIS A 72 -4.68 -7.90 -0.47
N TYR A 73 -5.54 -8.25 0.48
CA TYR A 73 -6.98 -8.46 0.34
C TYR A 73 -7.74 -7.69 1.40
N TYR A 74 -9.02 -7.40 1.15
CA TYR A 74 -9.92 -6.80 2.15
C TYR A 74 -9.99 -7.65 3.43
N GLU A 75 -10.05 -8.98 3.28
CA GLU A 75 -10.07 -9.94 4.39
C GLU A 75 -8.86 -9.80 5.32
N ASN A 76 -7.70 -9.35 4.82
CA ASN A 76 -6.52 -9.20 5.67
C ASN A 76 -6.78 -8.19 6.78
N VAL A 77 -7.36 -7.06 6.43
CA VAL A 77 -7.72 -6.03 7.40
C VAL A 77 -8.95 -6.48 8.17
N LEU A 78 -10.04 -6.83 7.47
CA LEU A 78 -11.35 -7.13 8.07
C LEU A 78 -11.29 -8.23 9.12
N ASP A 79 -10.64 -9.35 8.78
CA ASP A 79 -10.63 -10.56 9.60
C ASP A 79 -9.30 -10.77 10.32
N TYR A 80 -8.37 -9.80 10.23
CA TYR A 80 -7.02 -9.90 10.79
C TYR A 80 -6.30 -11.18 10.31
N ARG A 81 -6.30 -11.41 8.99
CA ARG A 81 -5.67 -12.58 8.36
C ARG A 81 -4.43 -12.15 7.56
N PRO A 82 -3.21 -12.20 8.14
CA PRO A 82 -1.99 -11.84 7.44
C PRO A 82 -1.77 -12.65 6.17
N PHE A 83 -1.26 -12.00 5.14
CA PHE A 83 -0.78 -12.71 3.95
C PHE A 83 0.48 -13.52 4.27
N LEU A 84 0.70 -14.62 3.55
CA LEU A 84 1.79 -15.57 3.84
C LEU A 84 3.20 -14.97 3.66
N VAL A 85 3.36 -14.04 2.72
CA VAL A 85 4.63 -13.33 2.52
C VAL A 85 4.70 -12.19 3.54
N VAL A 86 5.33 -12.48 4.67
CA VAL A 86 5.40 -11.56 5.82
C VAL A 86 6.75 -11.68 6.52
N HIS A 87 7.35 -10.54 6.85
CA HIS A 87 8.58 -10.47 7.63
C HIS A 87 8.32 -10.58 9.14
N ASP A 88 7.25 -9.96 9.62
CA ASP A 88 6.85 -9.93 11.03
C ASP A 88 5.32 -9.88 11.14
N VAL A 89 4.73 -10.97 11.65
CA VAL A 89 3.28 -11.13 11.76
C VAL A 89 2.66 -10.17 12.77
N GLU A 90 3.32 -9.94 13.91
CA GLU A 90 2.80 -9.05 14.94
C GLU A 90 2.77 -7.60 14.43
N ALA A 91 3.85 -7.18 13.76
CA ALA A 91 3.91 -5.86 13.15
C ALA A 91 2.84 -5.71 12.05
N THR A 92 2.55 -6.74 11.26
CA THR A 92 1.46 -6.72 10.27
C THR A 92 0.10 -6.52 10.93
N LEU A 93 -0.21 -7.24 12.01
CA LEU A 93 -1.49 -7.12 12.71
C LEU A 93 -1.69 -5.73 13.32
N ARG A 94 -0.66 -5.18 13.99
CA ARG A 94 -0.66 -3.78 14.47
C ARG A 94 -0.78 -2.79 13.30
N GLY A 95 -0.24 -3.16 12.15
CA GLY A 95 -0.38 -2.41 10.91
C GLY A 95 -1.83 -2.27 10.45
N TYR A 96 -2.66 -3.30 10.60
CA TYR A 96 -4.09 -3.23 10.27
C TYR A 96 -4.85 -2.21 11.14
N ASP A 97 -4.52 -2.12 12.43
CA ASP A 97 -5.09 -1.10 13.31
C ASP A 97 -4.68 0.30 12.85
N ARG A 98 -3.41 0.46 12.45
CA ARG A 98 -2.90 1.71 11.90
C ARG A 98 -3.60 2.11 10.61
N LEU A 99 -3.82 1.18 9.67
CA LEU A 99 -4.58 1.44 8.44
C LEU A 99 -6.00 1.92 8.74
N ARG A 100 -6.69 1.27 9.69
CA ARG A 100 -8.04 1.68 10.15
C ARG A 100 -8.03 3.09 10.72
N ALA A 101 -7.08 3.41 11.58
CA ALA A 101 -6.96 4.73 12.18
C ALA A 101 -6.70 5.83 11.12
N LEU A 102 -5.83 5.55 10.14
CA LEU A 102 -5.48 6.48 9.07
C LEU A 102 -6.64 6.77 8.12
N ALA A 103 -7.45 5.76 7.82
CA ALA A 103 -8.60 5.85 6.92
C ALA A 103 -9.85 6.43 7.60
N GLY A 104 -10.01 6.19 8.90
CA GLY A 104 -11.19 6.56 9.69
C GLY A 104 -12.47 5.81 9.35
N ALA A 105 -12.49 5.06 8.25
CA ALA A 105 -13.55 4.16 7.83
C ALA A 105 -12.96 3.04 6.95
N VAL A 106 -13.47 1.82 7.07
CA VAL A 106 -12.88 0.64 6.42
C VAL A 106 -13.06 0.65 4.90
N ASP A 107 -14.16 1.23 4.41
CA ASP A 107 -14.46 1.41 2.98
C ASP A 107 -13.54 2.42 2.25
N ARG A 108 -12.59 3.02 2.98
CA ARG A 108 -11.54 3.90 2.46
C ARG A 108 -10.16 3.24 2.45
N ILE A 109 -10.04 1.99 2.88
CA ILE A 109 -8.81 1.21 2.76
C ILE A 109 -8.88 0.43 1.45
N VAL A 110 -7.88 0.60 0.59
CA VAL A 110 -7.78 -0.07 -0.70
C VAL A 110 -6.61 -1.07 -0.65
N PRO A 111 -6.88 -2.38 -0.68
CA PRO A 111 -5.84 -3.41 -0.66
C PRO A 111 -5.04 -3.43 -1.97
N GLY A 112 -3.84 -4.02 -1.93
CA GLY A 112 -2.91 -4.01 -3.07
C GLY A 112 -3.26 -4.98 -4.20
N HIS A 113 -3.93 -6.11 -3.90
CA HIS A 113 -4.06 -7.24 -4.84
C HIS A 113 -5.48 -7.83 -4.91
N ASP A 114 -6.47 -7.19 -4.29
CA ASP A 114 -7.83 -7.71 -4.27
C ASP A 114 -8.56 -7.36 -5.57
N PRO A 115 -8.99 -8.35 -6.38
CA PRO A 115 -9.71 -8.09 -7.62
C PRO A 115 -11.03 -7.34 -7.40
N LEU A 116 -11.61 -7.43 -6.20
CA LEU A 116 -12.82 -6.68 -5.85
C LEU A 116 -12.63 -5.16 -5.93
N VAL A 117 -11.39 -4.64 -5.91
CA VAL A 117 -11.14 -3.22 -6.16
C VAL A 117 -11.61 -2.82 -7.56
N MET A 118 -11.36 -3.66 -8.57
CA MET A 118 -11.78 -3.39 -9.95
C MET A 118 -13.29 -3.51 -10.12
N GLU A 119 -13.96 -4.33 -9.30
CA GLU A 119 -15.41 -4.53 -9.34
C GLU A 119 -16.17 -3.42 -8.59
N ARG A 120 -15.63 -2.98 -7.44
CA ARG A 120 -16.29 -2.03 -6.54
C ARG A 120 -16.17 -0.59 -7.04
N TYR A 121 -15.14 -0.23 -7.77
CA TYR A 121 -14.90 1.16 -8.15
C TYR A 121 -15.11 1.39 -9.65
N PRO A 122 -15.69 2.53 -10.04
CA PRO A 122 -15.91 2.84 -11.45
C PRO A 122 -14.62 3.21 -12.15
N ALA A 123 -14.54 2.95 -13.47
CA ALA A 123 -13.50 3.54 -14.29
C ALA A 123 -13.68 5.07 -14.41
N PRO A 124 -12.58 5.82 -14.60
CA PRO A 124 -12.65 7.26 -14.86
C PRO A 124 -13.23 7.61 -16.24
N ASP A 125 -13.14 6.68 -17.20
CA ASP A 125 -13.53 6.84 -18.60
C ASP A 125 -13.78 5.44 -19.19
N ALA A 126 -14.72 5.32 -20.14
CA ALA A 126 -15.08 4.04 -20.75
C ALA A 126 -13.91 3.31 -21.43
N ARG A 127 -12.89 4.05 -21.92
CA ARG A 127 -11.69 3.47 -22.53
C ARG A 127 -10.77 2.78 -21.51
N LEU A 128 -10.97 3.04 -20.22
CA LEU A 128 -10.15 2.53 -19.12
C LEU A 128 -10.88 1.47 -18.29
N GLU A 129 -12.06 1.05 -18.74
CA GLU A 129 -12.85 0.00 -18.09
C GLU A 129 -12.03 -1.28 -17.96
N GLY A 130 -12.03 -1.88 -16.76
CA GLY A 130 -11.23 -3.06 -16.44
C GLY A 130 -9.72 -2.83 -16.31
N VAL A 131 -9.23 -1.58 -16.43
CA VAL A 131 -7.79 -1.25 -16.32
C VAL A 131 -7.52 -0.26 -15.18
N VAL A 132 -8.35 0.78 -15.04
CA VAL A 132 -8.17 1.84 -14.03
C VAL A 132 -9.49 2.10 -13.33
N VAL A 133 -9.45 2.35 -12.02
CA VAL A 133 -10.61 2.72 -11.22
C VAL A 133 -10.42 4.01 -10.42
N ARG A 134 -11.53 4.66 -10.07
CA ARG A 134 -11.61 5.88 -9.26
C ARG A 134 -11.84 5.52 -7.79
N LEU A 135 -10.84 5.75 -6.95
CA LEU A 135 -10.88 5.44 -5.51
C LEU A 135 -11.38 6.61 -4.64
N ASP A 136 -11.43 7.82 -5.21
CA ASP A 136 -11.91 9.04 -4.57
C ASP A 136 -13.44 9.15 -4.51
N VAL A 137 -14.16 8.19 -5.11
CA VAL A 137 -15.62 8.03 -4.98
C VAL A 137 -15.96 6.84 -4.08
N PRO A 138 -17.17 6.79 -3.49
CA PRO A 138 -17.59 5.63 -2.71
C PRO A 138 -17.57 4.33 -3.54
N PRO A 139 -17.21 3.19 -2.94
CA PRO A 139 -17.34 1.89 -3.61
C PRO A 139 -18.82 1.59 -3.88
N ARG A 140 -19.08 0.89 -4.98
CA ARG A 140 -20.35 0.25 -5.28
C ARG A 140 -20.52 -0.94 -4.32
N THR A 141 -21.72 -1.05 -3.74
CA THR A 141 -22.18 -2.21 -2.96
C THR A 141 -22.37 -3.42 -3.83
#